data_AF-A0A367JE21-F1
#
_entry.id   AF-A0A367JE21-F1
#
_cell.length_a   1.000
_cell.length_b   1.000
_cell.length_c   1.000
_cell.angle_alpha   90.00
_cell.angle_beta   90.00
_cell.angle_gamma   90.00
#
_symmetry.space_group_name_H-M   'P 1'
#
loop_
_entity.id
_entity.type
_entity.pdbx_description
1 polymer ?
#
loop_
_entity_poly.entity_id
_entity_poly.type
_entity_poly.pdbx_seq_one_letter_code
_entity_poly.pdbx_strand_id
1 'polypeptide(L)'
;MKLLSTILFITSLSFQYIHADMAPSYPEPGTVWKAGHQYEIVWENDHHGSMNAWKKFRIDFMTGDNDHQRFLMNVARNLDATKTTSFNWTAPKVSPAAPIYFFMFTNDKGENAWTTRFGITGEDGKLAKPQYATQPDGSKIPWGVGKIVRTDDAASGPSPTYYMTPAQSSVLADNAAVVIAVSEATKRYSLPVGYILMMFVIILSSSGLFTN
;
A
#
# COMPACT_ATOMS: atom_id res chain seq x y z
N MET A 1 -6.67 -71.76 1.56
CA MET A 1 -6.58 -70.94 0.32
C MET A 1 -7.35 -69.64 0.54
N LYS A 2 -6.97 -68.56 -0.16
CA LYS A 2 -7.49 -67.17 -0.03
C LYS A 2 -7.15 -66.54 1.34
N LEU A 3 -6.25 -65.56 1.46
CA LEU A 3 -6.15 -64.23 0.81
C LEU A 3 -7.31 -63.29 1.16
N LEU A 4 -7.03 -62.32 2.03
CA LEU A 4 -7.42 -60.93 1.82
C LEU A 4 -6.16 -60.06 1.95
N SER A 5 -5.88 -59.26 0.94
CA SER A 5 -4.72 -58.35 0.92
C SER A 5 -5.11 -56.98 1.45
N THR A 6 -4.46 -56.50 2.50
CA THR A 6 -4.67 -55.13 3.00
C THR A 6 -4.05 -54.12 2.03
N ILE A 7 -4.89 -53.41 1.27
CA ILE A 7 -4.44 -52.35 0.37
C ILE A 7 -4.15 -51.10 1.19
N LEU A 8 -2.88 -50.72 1.31
CA LEU A 8 -2.46 -49.48 1.94
C LEU A 8 -2.61 -48.32 0.94
N PHE A 9 -3.69 -47.55 1.04
CA PHE A 9 -3.85 -46.30 0.30
C PHE A 9 -2.90 -45.23 0.82
N ILE A 10 -1.74 -45.08 0.18
CA ILE A 10 -0.86 -43.92 0.38
C ILE A 10 -1.48 -42.74 -0.38
N THR A 11 -2.24 -41.90 0.32
CA THR A 11 -2.71 -40.62 -0.22
C THR A 11 -1.53 -39.66 -0.39
N SER A 12 -1.10 -39.44 -1.64
CA SER A 12 -0.08 -38.45 -1.98
C SER A 12 -0.54 -37.06 -1.52
N LEU A 13 0.21 -36.42 -0.60
CA LEU A 13 -0.03 -35.03 -0.22
C LEU A 13 0.50 -34.11 -1.32
N SER A 14 -0.35 -33.83 -2.31
CA SER A 14 -0.10 -32.86 -3.37
C SER A 14 -0.11 -31.43 -2.84
N PHE A 15 0.94 -31.02 -2.12
CA PHE A 15 1.22 -29.61 -1.79
C PHE A 15 1.60 -28.85 -3.08
N GLN A 16 0.59 -28.51 -3.89
CA GLN A 16 0.76 -27.69 -5.08
C GLN A 16 0.06 -26.33 -4.91
N TYR A 17 0.80 -25.39 -4.30
CA TYR A 17 0.67 -23.96 -4.57
C TYR A 17 2.05 -23.31 -4.39
N ILE A 18 2.94 -23.57 -5.35
CA ILE A 18 4.05 -22.68 -5.64
C ILE A 18 3.57 -21.79 -6.79
N HIS A 19 3.35 -20.52 -6.49
CA HIS A 19 3.19 -19.44 -7.47
C HIS A 19 3.82 -18.17 -6.88
N ALA A 20 5.09 -18.31 -6.48
CA ALA A 20 5.99 -17.19 -6.60
C ALA A 20 6.32 -17.09 -8.10
N ASP A 21 6.17 -15.90 -8.65
CA ASP A 21 6.62 -15.51 -10.00
C ASP A 21 7.52 -14.27 -9.92
N MET A 22 7.73 -13.75 -8.70
CA MET A 22 8.13 -12.40 -8.36
C MET A 22 9.12 -12.50 -7.19
N ALA A 23 10.40 -12.28 -7.49
CA ALA A 23 11.48 -12.31 -6.51
C ALA A 23 12.12 -10.91 -6.37
N PRO A 24 11.73 -10.12 -5.35
CA PRO A 24 12.40 -8.86 -5.04
C PRO A 24 13.86 -9.09 -4.62
N SER A 25 14.80 -8.84 -5.54
CA SER A 25 16.22 -9.15 -5.38
C SER A 25 17.04 -8.01 -4.74
N TYR A 26 16.58 -6.76 -4.83
CA TYR A 26 17.22 -5.62 -4.17
C TYR A 26 16.19 -4.65 -3.57
N PRO A 27 16.38 -4.14 -2.32
CA PRO A 27 17.52 -4.32 -1.41
C PRO A 27 17.71 -5.72 -0.79
N GLU A 28 18.97 -6.14 -0.70
CA GLU A 28 19.43 -7.43 -0.16
C GLU A 28 19.88 -7.34 1.33
N PRO A 29 20.14 -8.46 2.04
CA PRO A 29 20.49 -8.45 3.46
C PRO A 29 21.72 -7.61 3.77
N GLY A 30 21.60 -6.69 4.73
CA GLY A 30 22.70 -5.79 5.09
C GLY A 30 22.87 -4.59 4.17
N THR A 31 22.02 -4.42 3.15
CA THR A 31 21.93 -3.15 2.39
C THR A 31 21.66 -1.99 3.34
N VAL A 32 22.39 -0.89 3.16
CA VAL A 32 22.23 0.35 3.94
C VAL A 32 21.99 1.52 3.01
N TRP A 33 20.81 2.13 3.12
CA TRP A 33 20.42 3.34 2.42
C TRP A 33 20.48 4.55 3.37
N LYS A 34 20.47 5.77 2.80
CA LYS A 34 20.44 7.03 3.54
C LYS A 34 19.17 7.81 3.24
N ALA A 35 18.49 8.28 4.28
CA ALA A 35 17.28 9.10 4.12
C ALA A 35 17.53 10.31 3.22
N GLY A 36 16.56 10.63 2.35
CA GLY A 36 16.62 11.71 1.38
C GLY A 36 17.27 11.35 0.03
N HIS A 37 17.96 10.22 -0.07
CA HIS A 37 18.55 9.76 -1.34
C HIS A 37 17.60 8.84 -2.11
N GLN A 38 17.71 8.88 -3.44
CA GLN A 38 17.00 7.98 -4.35
C GLN A 38 17.78 6.68 -4.55
N TYR A 39 17.07 5.56 -4.51
CA TYR A 39 17.59 4.22 -4.73
C TYR A 39 16.65 3.44 -5.64
N GLU A 40 17.20 2.43 -6.32
CA GLU A 40 16.43 1.49 -7.11
C GLU A 40 15.94 0.34 -6.22
N ILE A 41 14.72 -0.13 -6.46
CA ILE A 41 14.15 -1.39 -5.96
C ILE A 41 14.09 -2.32 -7.17
N VAL A 42 14.61 -3.54 -7.06
CA VAL A 42 14.73 -4.49 -8.19
C VAL A 42 14.01 -5.80 -7.87
N TRP A 43 13.39 -6.39 -8.89
CA TRP A 43 12.75 -7.70 -8.82
C TRP A 43 12.92 -8.50 -10.12
N GLU A 44 12.98 -9.81 -9.97
CA GLU A 44 13.23 -10.78 -11.03
C GLU A 44 12.10 -11.82 -11.10
N ASN A 45 12.09 -12.62 -12.17
CA ASN A 45 11.26 -13.81 -12.27
C ASN A 45 12.08 -14.99 -11.73
N ASP A 46 11.58 -15.65 -10.68
CA ASP A 46 12.23 -16.80 -10.02
C ASP A 46 12.20 -18.10 -10.85
N HIS A 47 11.59 -18.06 -12.03
CA HIS A 47 11.38 -19.19 -12.95
C HIS A 47 10.46 -20.30 -12.40
N HIS A 48 9.74 -20.07 -11.29
CA HIS A 48 8.78 -21.03 -10.74
C HIS A 48 7.36 -20.90 -11.33
N GLY A 49 7.09 -19.83 -12.08
CA GLY A 49 5.84 -19.69 -12.84
C GLY A 49 5.88 -18.63 -13.95
N SER A 50 4.92 -17.70 -13.93
CA SER A 50 4.69 -16.70 -14.96
C SER A 50 4.26 -15.34 -14.42
N MET A 51 5.14 -14.34 -14.61
CA MET A 51 4.94 -12.90 -14.33
C MET A 51 3.64 -12.28 -14.87
N ASN A 52 2.85 -13.01 -15.68
CA ASN A 52 1.48 -12.65 -16.02
C ASN A 52 0.60 -12.35 -14.79
N ALA A 53 0.82 -13.02 -13.65
CA ALA A 53 0.13 -12.74 -12.39
C ALA A 53 0.53 -11.39 -11.76
N TRP A 54 1.63 -10.78 -12.20
CA TRP A 54 2.20 -9.54 -11.65
C TRP A 54 2.13 -8.38 -12.65
N LYS A 55 1.17 -8.44 -13.58
CA LYS A 55 0.82 -7.34 -14.50
C LYS A 55 0.19 -6.12 -13.83
N LYS A 56 -0.28 -6.27 -12.59
CA LYS A 56 -0.79 -5.18 -11.76
C LYS A 56 -0.47 -5.44 -10.29
N PHE A 57 0.56 -4.79 -9.79
CA PHE A 57 0.96 -4.89 -8.38
C PHE A 57 1.25 -3.52 -7.75
N ARG A 58 1.46 -3.55 -6.44
CA ARG A 58 1.90 -2.41 -5.62
C ARG A 58 3.11 -2.81 -4.79
N ILE A 59 3.94 -1.83 -4.46
CA ILE A 59 5.03 -1.97 -3.48
C ILE A 59 4.63 -1.14 -2.25
N ASP A 60 4.68 -1.75 -1.08
CA ASP A 60 4.46 -1.11 0.21
C ASP A 60 5.74 -1.19 1.06
N PHE A 61 6.05 -0.14 1.80
CA PHE A 61 7.19 -0.05 2.72
C PHE A 61 6.75 -0.46 4.12
N MET A 62 7.49 -1.39 4.73
CA MET A 62 7.05 -2.18 5.88
C MET A 62 8.13 -2.27 6.99
N THR A 63 7.70 -2.67 8.18
CA THR A 63 8.55 -2.99 9.34
C THR A 63 7.85 -4.01 10.25
N GLY A 64 8.42 -4.37 11.41
CA GLY A 64 7.87 -5.36 12.34
C GLY A 64 8.46 -6.76 12.21
N ASP A 65 7.92 -7.69 12.99
CA ASP A 65 8.16 -9.14 12.93
C ASP A 65 7.53 -9.78 11.67
N ASN A 66 7.75 -11.07 11.47
CA ASN A 66 7.25 -11.80 10.29
C ASN A 66 5.72 -11.95 10.29
N ASP A 67 5.10 -12.08 11.46
CA ASP A 67 3.67 -12.37 11.62
C ASP A 67 2.83 -11.08 11.67
N HIS A 68 3.33 -10.03 12.33
CA HIS A 68 2.63 -8.74 12.54
C HIS A 68 3.30 -7.60 11.78
N GLN A 69 3.46 -7.79 10.47
CA GLN A 69 4.06 -6.81 9.56
C GLN A 69 3.28 -5.49 9.57
N ARG A 70 3.98 -4.36 9.73
CA ARG A 70 3.40 -3.02 9.87
C ARG A 70 3.66 -2.17 8.64
N PHE A 71 2.56 -1.71 8.02
CA PHE A 71 2.57 -0.77 6.92
C PHE A 71 3.05 0.62 7.36
N LEU A 72 4.00 1.20 6.62
CA LEU A 72 4.51 2.55 6.85
C LEU A 72 4.01 3.52 5.79
N MET A 73 4.23 3.21 4.51
CA MET A 73 3.70 3.94 3.36
C MET A 73 3.60 3.05 2.13
N ASN A 74 2.80 3.46 1.16
CA ASN A 74 2.83 2.88 -0.17
C ASN A 74 3.94 3.56 -1.01
N VAL A 75 4.72 2.75 -1.73
CA VAL A 75 5.87 3.16 -2.55
C VAL A 75 5.45 3.38 -3.99
N ALA A 76 4.69 2.43 -4.54
CA ALA A 76 4.21 2.43 -5.92
C ALA A 76 2.90 1.64 -6.06
N ARG A 77 2.13 1.89 -7.12
CA ARG A 77 0.88 1.18 -7.48
C ARG A 77 0.76 1.02 -8.98
N ASN A 78 0.02 0.00 -9.40
CA ASN A 78 -0.25 -0.32 -10.81
C ASN A 78 1.04 -0.57 -11.63
N LEU A 79 2.06 -1.13 -10.99
CA LEU A 79 3.26 -1.60 -11.67
C LEU A 79 2.96 -2.90 -12.43
N ASP A 80 3.69 -3.13 -13.52
CA ASP A 80 3.56 -4.30 -14.39
C ASP A 80 4.93 -4.98 -14.55
N ALA A 81 5.09 -6.13 -13.91
CA ALA A 81 6.34 -6.89 -13.90
C ALA A 81 6.66 -7.58 -15.23
N THR A 82 5.74 -7.55 -16.20
CA THR A 82 6.02 -7.94 -17.60
C THR A 82 6.57 -6.79 -18.45
N LYS A 83 6.67 -5.58 -17.89
CA LYS A 83 7.21 -4.38 -18.55
C LYS A 83 8.41 -3.75 -17.85
N THR A 84 8.55 -3.94 -16.54
CA THR A 84 9.70 -3.44 -15.76
C THR A 84 10.11 -4.42 -14.66
N THR A 85 11.41 -4.48 -14.39
CA THR A 85 12.07 -5.22 -13.31
C THR A 85 12.55 -4.28 -12.18
N SER A 86 12.30 -2.97 -12.26
CA SER A 86 12.73 -2.02 -11.23
C SER A 86 11.84 -0.78 -11.05
N PHE A 87 12.02 -0.10 -9.90
CA PHE A 87 11.38 1.16 -9.55
C PHE A 87 12.30 2.05 -8.71
N ASN A 88 12.45 3.32 -9.07
CA ASN A 88 13.28 4.28 -8.33
C ASN A 88 12.47 5.02 -7.25
N TRP A 89 12.92 4.96 -6.00
CA TRP A 89 12.25 5.52 -4.82
C TRP A 89 13.19 6.30 -3.91
N THR A 90 12.71 7.38 -3.31
CA THR A 90 13.46 8.17 -2.33
C THR A 90 13.25 7.64 -0.92
N ALA A 91 14.33 7.22 -0.25
CA ALA A 91 14.27 6.68 1.10
C ALA A 91 13.78 7.76 2.10
N PRO A 92 12.70 7.55 2.86
CA PRO A 92 12.18 8.52 3.81
C PRO A 92 13.07 8.60 5.05
N LYS A 93 12.93 9.69 5.82
CA LYS A 93 13.50 9.78 7.18
C LYS A 93 12.70 8.84 8.09
N VAL A 94 13.39 7.99 8.86
CA VAL A 94 12.75 6.95 9.69
C VAL A 94 13.29 6.95 11.13
N SER A 95 12.54 6.32 12.04
CA SER A 95 12.89 6.16 13.44
C SER A 95 12.46 4.77 13.95
N PRO A 96 13.36 3.96 14.54
CA PRO A 96 14.82 4.16 14.58
C PRO A 96 15.44 4.02 13.18
N ALA A 97 16.59 4.67 12.95
CA ALA A 97 17.47 4.34 11.84
C ALA A 97 18.14 2.99 12.15
N ALA A 98 17.65 1.90 11.57
CA ALA A 98 18.02 0.53 11.93
C ALA A 98 17.73 -0.47 10.78
N PRO A 99 18.37 -1.66 10.75
CA PRO A 99 18.10 -2.70 9.75
C PRO A 99 16.84 -3.50 10.11
N ILE A 100 15.67 -2.86 10.00
CA ILE A 100 14.35 -3.40 10.39
C ILE A 100 13.25 -3.11 9.36
N TYR A 101 13.62 -2.64 8.17
CA TYR A 101 12.69 -2.22 7.12
C TYR A 101 12.76 -3.17 5.94
N PHE A 102 11.64 -3.34 5.24
CA PHE A 102 11.54 -4.22 4.07
C PHE A 102 10.41 -3.72 3.15
N PHE A 103 10.39 -4.20 1.91
CA PHE A 103 9.27 -4.00 1.01
C PHE A 103 8.39 -5.24 0.95
N MET A 104 7.09 -5.02 0.88
CA MET A 104 6.10 -6.03 0.52
C MET A 104 5.53 -5.68 -0.86
N PHE A 105 5.58 -6.64 -1.76
CA PHE A 105 5.01 -6.62 -3.09
C PHE A 105 3.68 -7.38 -3.02
N THR A 106 2.60 -6.80 -3.53
CA THR A 106 1.30 -7.48 -3.58
C THR A 106 0.60 -7.23 -4.92
N ASN A 107 0.15 -8.30 -5.59
CA ASN A 107 -0.63 -8.18 -6.83
C ASN A 107 -2.14 -8.00 -6.57
N ASP A 108 -2.94 -7.95 -7.63
CA ASP A 108 -4.40 -7.78 -7.56
C ASP A 108 -5.17 -9.02 -7.09
N LYS A 109 -4.56 -10.21 -7.10
CA LYS A 109 -5.09 -11.42 -6.45
C LYS A 109 -4.82 -11.49 -4.94
N GLY A 110 -3.88 -10.69 -4.43
CA GLY A 110 -3.41 -10.75 -3.04
C GLY A 110 -2.27 -11.73 -2.78
N GLU A 111 -1.62 -12.26 -3.83
CA GLU A 111 -0.34 -12.97 -3.72
C GLU A 111 0.74 -11.97 -3.26
N ASN A 112 1.67 -12.40 -2.40
CA ASN A 112 2.68 -11.51 -1.80
C ASN A 112 4.11 -12.03 -2.00
N ALA A 113 5.03 -11.10 -2.19
CA ALA A 113 6.47 -11.33 -2.16
C ALA A 113 7.16 -10.22 -1.33
N TRP A 114 8.38 -10.46 -0.86
CA TRP A 114 9.06 -9.53 0.05
C TRP A 114 10.54 -9.39 -0.29
N THR A 115 11.10 -8.20 -0.06
CA THR A 115 12.55 -8.09 0.10
C THR A 115 12.96 -8.60 1.48
N THR A 116 14.24 -8.87 1.63
CA THR A 116 14.85 -9.06 2.96
C THR A 116 14.87 -7.75 3.77
N ARG A 117 15.24 -7.81 5.05
CA ARG A 117 15.32 -6.64 5.92
C ARG A 117 16.62 -5.84 5.67
N PHE A 118 16.46 -4.56 5.35
CA PHE A 118 17.53 -3.60 5.07
C PHE A 118 17.51 -2.41 6.03
N GLY A 119 18.61 -1.64 6.05
CA GLY A 119 18.79 -0.46 6.90
C GLY A 119 18.54 0.85 6.17
N ILE A 120 17.91 1.80 6.86
CA ILE A 120 17.91 3.22 6.47
C ILE A 120 18.59 4.02 7.59
N THR A 121 19.59 4.80 7.21
CA THR A 121 20.37 5.68 8.09
C THR A 121 19.81 7.10 8.13
N GLY A 122 20.08 7.80 9.24
CA GLY A 122 19.84 9.23 9.35
C GLY A 122 20.94 10.07 8.69
N GLU A 123 20.92 11.38 8.94
CA GLU A 123 21.96 12.31 8.46
C GLU A 123 23.37 11.94 8.95
N ASP A 124 23.47 11.34 10.14
CA ASP A 124 24.70 10.89 10.77
C ASP A 124 25.30 9.60 10.16
N GLY A 125 24.58 8.96 9.23
CA GLY A 125 25.01 7.74 8.53
C GLY A 125 25.04 6.49 9.39
N LYS A 126 24.47 6.48 10.60
CA LYS A 126 24.54 5.33 11.53
C LYS A 126 23.26 4.53 11.58
N LEU A 127 23.41 3.26 11.92
CA LEU A 127 22.32 2.36 12.29
C LEU A 127 22.38 2.05 13.79
N ALA A 128 21.25 2.25 14.47
CA ALA A 128 20.97 1.60 15.74
C ALA A 128 20.77 0.10 15.53
N LYS A 129 20.93 -0.67 16.62
CA LYS A 129 20.59 -2.10 16.62
C LYS A 129 19.07 -2.28 16.45
N PRO A 130 18.61 -3.35 15.79
CA PRO A 130 17.23 -3.80 15.86
C PRO A 130 16.75 -3.91 17.32
N GLN A 131 15.46 -3.65 17.53
CA GLN A 131 14.82 -3.66 18.85
C GLN A 131 14.80 -5.08 19.45
N TYR A 132 14.71 -6.09 18.60
CA TYR A 132 14.67 -7.51 18.96
C TYR A 132 15.66 -8.30 18.08
N ALA A 133 16.43 -9.21 18.70
CA ALA A 133 17.42 -10.02 17.99
C ALA A 133 16.86 -11.31 17.38
N THR A 134 15.66 -11.72 17.81
CA THR A 134 14.95 -12.93 17.37
C THR A 134 13.47 -12.62 17.14
N GLN A 135 12.86 -13.37 16.23
CA GLN A 135 11.41 -13.40 15.99
C GLN A 135 10.66 -14.05 17.18
N PRO A 136 9.33 -13.90 17.27
CA PRO A 136 8.51 -14.53 18.32
C PRO A 136 8.55 -16.07 18.34
N ASP A 137 8.78 -16.71 17.19
CA ASP A 137 8.97 -18.17 17.04
C ASP A 137 10.36 -18.66 17.51
N GLY A 138 11.27 -17.76 17.86
CA GLY A 138 12.66 -18.05 18.21
C GLY A 138 13.65 -17.98 17.03
N SER A 139 13.19 -17.74 15.79
CA SER A 139 14.05 -17.61 14.62
C SER A 139 15.02 -16.44 14.77
N LYS A 140 16.29 -16.65 14.38
CA LYS A 140 17.40 -15.67 14.51
C LYS A 140 17.39 -14.57 13.44
N ILE A 141 16.22 -13.99 13.20
CA ILE A 141 16.01 -12.87 12.26
C ILE A 141 15.68 -11.63 13.09
N PRO A 142 16.60 -10.64 13.19
CA PRO A 142 16.36 -9.41 13.95
C PRO A 142 15.20 -8.57 13.36
N TRP A 143 14.52 -7.82 14.23
CA TRP A 143 13.41 -6.94 13.84
C TRP A 143 13.20 -5.79 14.84
N GLY A 144 12.21 -4.95 14.55
CA GLY A 144 11.73 -3.89 15.44
C GLY A 144 10.54 -3.17 14.82
N VAL A 145 9.94 -2.22 15.55
CA VAL A 145 8.85 -1.39 15.02
C VAL A 145 9.39 -0.02 14.62
N GLY A 146 9.61 0.18 13.33
CA GLY A 146 9.92 1.48 12.75
C GLY A 146 8.70 2.40 12.59
N LYS A 147 8.98 3.68 12.31
CA LYS A 147 8.03 4.69 11.83
C LYS A 147 8.71 5.65 10.86
N ILE A 148 7.93 6.23 9.93
CA ILE A 148 8.38 7.37 9.15
C ILE A 148 8.38 8.62 10.04
N VAL A 149 9.46 9.38 9.99
CA VAL A 149 9.55 10.72 10.57
C VAL A 149 9.13 11.70 9.49
N ARG A 150 7.90 12.22 9.59
CA ARG A 150 7.49 13.38 8.81
C ARG A 150 8.32 14.58 9.28
N THR A 151 8.96 15.28 8.36
CA THR A 151 9.26 16.71 8.52
C THR A 151 7.97 17.51 8.26
N ASP A 152 7.86 18.70 8.83
CA ASP A 152 6.59 19.27 9.28
C ASP A 152 5.74 19.97 8.18
N ASP A 153 5.72 19.43 6.96
CA ASP A 153 5.04 20.02 5.78
C ASP A 153 3.92 19.14 5.17
N ALA A 154 3.63 17.96 5.73
CA ALA A 154 2.57 17.07 5.22
C ALA A 154 1.69 16.50 6.36
N ALA A 155 0.40 16.88 6.35
CA ALA A 155 -0.56 16.47 7.37
C ALA A 155 -0.72 14.94 7.47
N SER A 156 -0.95 14.45 8.69
CA SER A 156 -0.95 13.01 8.98
C SER A 156 -2.30 12.35 8.68
N GLY A 157 -2.41 11.66 7.55
CA GLY A 157 -3.39 10.59 7.39
C GLY A 157 -3.04 9.38 8.28
N PRO A 158 -4.03 8.65 8.82
CA PRO A 158 -3.80 7.47 9.65
C PRO A 158 -3.24 6.29 8.83
N SER A 159 -2.23 5.61 9.35
CA SER A 159 -1.69 4.38 8.74
C SER A 159 -2.65 3.21 8.97
N PRO A 160 -3.10 2.48 7.92
CA PRO A 160 -3.88 1.27 8.10
C PRO A 160 -3.03 0.13 8.67
N THR A 161 -3.40 -0.38 9.84
CA THR A 161 -2.87 -1.66 10.34
C THR A 161 -3.61 -2.80 9.65
N TYR A 162 -2.94 -3.50 8.75
CA TYR A 162 -3.50 -4.69 8.10
C TYR A 162 -3.41 -5.91 9.02
N TYR A 163 -4.51 -6.24 9.69
CA TYR A 163 -4.68 -7.53 10.34
C TYR A 163 -5.12 -8.56 9.30
N MET A 164 -4.43 -9.70 9.18
CA MET A 164 -4.98 -10.84 8.46
C MET A 164 -6.14 -11.44 9.28
N THR A 165 -7.35 -11.40 8.73
CA THR A 165 -8.56 -11.87 9.41
C THR A 165 -8.80 -13.36 9.18
N PRO A 166 -8.93 -14.18 10.24
CA PRO A 166 -9.68 -15.43 10.18
C PRO A 166 -11.16 -15.18 9.78
N ALA A 167 -11.88 -16.23 9.40
CA ALA A 167 -13.19 -16.11 8.77
C ALA A 167 -14.30 -15.48 9.64
N GLN A 168 -15.22 -14.80 8.94
CA GLN A 168 -16.52 -14.22 9.33
C GLN A 168 -17.05 -14.44 10.75
N SER A 169 -17.47 -13.33 11.40
CA SER A 169 -18.71 -13.28 12.20
C SER A 169 -19.24 -11.84 12.36
N SER A 170 -20.57 -11.73 12.50
CA SER A 170 -21.36 -10.54 12.89
C SER A 170 -21.07 -9.18 12.22
N VAL A 171 -22.05 -8.69 11.45
CA VAL A 171 -22.19 -7.28 11.06
C VAL A 171 -22.87 -6.45 12.15
N LEU A 172 -22.80 -5.12 12.01
CA LEU A 172 -23.56 -4.08 12.74
C LEU A 172 -23.23 -3.90 14.24
N ALA A 173 -22.43 -2.86 14.51
CA ALA A 173 -22.50 -2.10 15.76
C ALA A 173 -22.28 -0.60 15.45
N ASP A 174 -23.19 0.22 15.95
CA ASP A 174 -23.13 1.68 16.11
C ASP A 174 -22.48 2.54 15.01
N ASN A 175 -23.35 2.92 14.07
CA ASN A 175 -23.62 4.32 13.71
C ASN A 175 -23.30 5.36 14.82
N ALA A 176 -22.02 5.68 14.98
CA ALA A 176 -21.54 6.78 15.81
C ALA A 176 -22.03 8.12 15.24
N ALA A 177 -22.96 8.75 15.94
CA ALA A 177 -23.39 10.12 15.67
C ALA A 177 -22.30 11.14 16.04
N VAL A 178 -22.61 12.43 15.86
CA VAL A 178 -21.77 13.60 16.21
C VAL A 178 -20.59 13.85 15.26
N VAL A 179 -20.91 14.40 14.08
CA VAL A 179 -20.03 15.38 13.42
C VAL A 179 -20.82 16.65 13.04
N ILE A 180 -21.12 17.45 14.07
CA ILE A 180 -21.35 18.92 14.03
C ILE A 180 -22.59 19.42 13.25
N ALA A 181 -23.37 20.28 13.90
CA ALA A 181 -24.59 20.87 13.33
C ALA A 181 -24.32 21.83 12.17
N VAL A 182 -25.11 21.73 11.10
CA VAL A 182 -25.29 22.80 10.12
C VAL A 182 -26.20 23.87 10.73
N SER A 183 -25.87 25.14 10.53
CA SER A 183 -26.53 26.30 11.15
C SER A 183 -27.97 26.54 10.67
N GLU A 184 -28.78 27.13 11.54
CA GLU A 184 -30.23 27.23 11.39
C GLU A 184 -30.74 28.32 10.43
N ALA A 185 -31.96 28.08 9.93
CA ALA A 185 -33.01 29.07 9.67
C ALA A 185 -32.69 30.28 8.77
N THR A 186 -32.82 30.05 7.46
CA THR A 186 -33.02 31.09 6.43
C THR A 186 -34.17 32.06 6.80
N LYS A 187 -33.85 33.31 7.16
CA LYS A 187 -34.81 34.43 7.06
C LYS A 187 -34.80 35.00 5.64
N ARG A 188 -35.91 34.84 4.90
CA ARG A 188 -36.22 35.66 3.72
C ARG A 188 -37.39 36.58 4.04
N TYR A 189 -37.18 37.88 3.85
CA TYR A 189 -38.22 38.89 4.01
C TYR A 189 -39.13 38.91 2.77
N SER A 190 -40.44 39.06 2.98
CA SER A 190 -41.42 39.17 1.90
C SER A 190 -41.42 40.59 1.31
N LEU A 191 -41.49 40.70 -0.02
CA LEU A 191 -41.53 41.98 -0.75
C LEU A 191 -42.92 42.19 -1.38
N PRO A 192 -43.61 43.30 -1.07
CA PRO A 192 -44.82 43.71 -1.77
C PRO A 192 -44.60 45.01 -2.57
N VAL A 193 -44.05 44.90 -3.78
CA VAL A 193 -44.12 45.97 -4.78
C VAL A 193 -44.56 45.35 -6.10
N GLY A 194 -45.71 45.78 -6.60
CA GLY A 194 -46.25 45.33 -7.88
C GLY A 194 -45.95 46.33 -9.00
N TYR A 195 -46.83 46.27 -9.99
CA TYR A 195 -46.83 47.03 -11.25
C TYR A 195 -46.00 46.45 -12.40
N ILE A 196 -46.71 46.31 -13.53
CA ILE A 196 -46.32 45.68 -14.78
C ILE A 196 -45.97 46.81 -15.78
N LEU A 197 -45.27 46.46 -16.88
CA LEU A 197 -45.50 46.92 -18.27
C LEU A 197 -44.29 47.62 -18.95
N MET A 198 -44.12 47.28 -20.25
CA MET A 198 -43.29 47.95 -21.28
C MET A 198 -41.76 47.93 -21.11
N MET A 199 -40.93 47.95 -22.17
CA MET A 199 -41.07 47.55 -23.60
C MET A 199 -39.64 47.47 -24.22
N PHE A 200 -39.47 46.78 -25.37
CA PHE A 200 -38.46 47.00 -26.45
C PHE A 200 -36.98 47.29 -26.03
N VAL A 201 -35.94 46.46 -26.31
CA VAL A 201 -35.46 45.85 -27.59
C VAL A 201 -35.17 46.90 -28.68
N ILE A 202 -33.96 46.86 -29.30
CA ILE A 202 -33.31 47.79 -30.29
C ILE A 202 -32.16 48.59 -29.62
N ILE A 203 -30.90 48.70 -30.12
CA ILE A 203 -30.10 48.09 -31.23
C ILE A 203 -28.59 48.46 -30.93
N LEU A 204 -27.48 48.00 -31.53
CA LEU A 204 -27.14 47.21 -32.75
C LEU A 204 -26.39 45.91 -32.30
N SER A 205 -25.21 45.40 -32.69
CA SER A 205 -24.16 45.56 -33.75
C SER A 205 -23.20 44.35 -33.67
N SER A 206 -22.44 43.93 -34.69
CA SER A 206 -22.29 44.42 -36.09
C SER A 206 -22.34 43.25 -37.11
N SER A 207 -22.33 43.60 -38.40
CA SER A 207 -22.19 42.72 -39.58
C SER A 207 -21.04 41.69 -39.52
N GLY A 208 -21.07 40.56 -40.24
CA GLY A 208 -22.09 40.03 -41.17
C GLY A 208 -21.49 39.31 -42.41
N LEU A 209 -22.37 38.76 -43.26
CA LEU A 209 -22.19 38.18 -44.62
C LEU A 209 -21.84 36.67 -44.83
N PHE A 210 -22.83 35.99 -45.45
CA PHE A 210 -22.78 35.15 -46.68
C PHE A 210 -22.24 33.69 -46.73
N THR A 211 -23.21 32.77 -46.90
CA THR A 211 -23.28 31.64 -47.90
C THR A 211 -22.26 30.48 -47.85
N ASN A 212 -22.58 29.29 -48.37
CA ASN A 212 -23.79 28.83 -49.10
C ASN A 212 -24.18 27.42 -48.63
#